data_AF-I3Y090-F1
#
_entry.id   AF-I3Y090-F1
#
_cell.length_a   1.000
_cell.length_b   1.000
_cell.length_c   1.000
_cell.angle_alpha   90.00
_cell.angle_beta   90.00
_cell.angle_gamma   90.00
#
_symmetry.space_group_name_H-M   'P 1'
#
loop_
_entity.id
_entity.type
_entity.pdbx_description
1 polymer ?
#
loop_
_entity_poly.entity_id
_entity_poly.type
_entity_poly.pdbx_seq_one_letter_code
_entity_poly.pdbx_strand_id
1 'polypeptide(L)'
;MSVRPLSNEQLRAQAPSIFSENPIEGVSDKYAFVPTYSVLDTFRQAGYYPIMAGESRVRNHENKGYQKHIIQFRSLEHLLRPSANEEYADIVLTNSHNRTSSFSVDLAIFRLVCANMLVVPSHTFSHHSIIHAGFNFEKVHTAIEEVTSHMPSIQEEIETFKAIELSVAEQHSFAKVALDIRFDKEVHSVDFKEFLQVQRDEDEAPTLWNVFNRVQEAIIRGGIKGSNKVTGKTFTSKPITAIDANLKMNKELFTIVQMVADLKTPSLMMAA
;
A
#
# COMPACT_ATOMS: atom_id res chain seq x y z
N MET A 1 -0.23 9.80 -16.84
CA MET A 1 -1.57 9.32 -17.28
C MET A 1 -2.62 9.92 -16.36
N SER A 2 -3.71 10.48 -16.88
CA SER A 2 -4.84 10.92 -16.05
C SER A 2 -5.64 9.71 -15.59
N VAL A 3 -5.74 9.51 -14.26
CA VAL A 3 -6.53 8.45 -13.65
C VAL A 3 -7.98 8.90 -13.59
N ARG A 4 -8.90 8.05 -14.04
CA ARG A 4 -10.35 8.34 -14.01
C ARG A 4 -11.01 7.59 -12.86
N PRO A 5 -11.95 8.23 -12.13
CA PRO A 5 -12.77 7.53 -11.16
C PRO A 5 -13.49 6.32 -11.75
N LEU A 6 -13.51 5.23 -10.98
CA LEU A 6 -14.25 4.01 -11.30
C LEU A 6 -15.73 4.19 -10.96
N SER A 7 -16.58 3.82 -11.91
CA SER A 7 -18.01 3.64 -11.67
C SER A 7 -18.28 2.41 -10.78
N ASN A 8 -19.48 2.33 -10.20
CA ASN A 8 -19.91 1.14 -9.46
C ASN A 8 -19.90 -0.13 -10.33
N GLU A 9 -20.14 -0.01 -11.63
CA GLU A 9 -20.06 -1.13 -12.57
C GLU A 9 -18.61 -1.62 -12.74
N GLN A 10 -17.67 -0.69 -12.92
CA GLN A 10 -16.24 -1.03 -13.00
C GLN A 10 -15.70 -1.61 -11.70
N LEU A 11 -16.11 -1.07 -10.55
CA LEU A 11 -15.77 -1.63 -9.25
C LEU A 11 -16.30 -3.07 -9.11
N ARG A 12 -17.54 -3.31 -9.51
CA ARG A 12 -18.14 -4.65 -9.48
C ARG A 12 -17.42 -5.63 -10.41
N ALA A 13 -16.95 -5.17 -11.56
CA ALA A 13 -16.17 -6.00 -12.48
C ALA A 13 -14.77 -6.35 -11.93
N GLN A 14 -14.11 -5.41 -11.24
CA GLN A 14 -12.76 -5.60 -10.70
C GLN A 14 -12.73 -6.36 -9.37
N ALA A 15 -13.69 -6.09 -8.49
CA ALA A 15 -13.80 -6.70 -7.16
C ALA A 15 -15.28 -6.91 -6.79
N PRO A 16 -15.93 -7.96 -7.36
CA PRO A 16 -17.32 -8.29 -7.09
C PRO A 16 -17.68 -8.38 -5.60
N SER A 17 -16.75 -8.82 -4.75
CA SER A 17 -16.98 -8.98 -3.31
C SER A 17 -17.34 -7.68 -2.57
N ILE A 18 -17.03 -6.50 -3.13
CA ILE A 18 -17.44 -5.20 -2.59
C ILE A 18 -18.98 -5.08 -2.52
N PHE A 19 -19.68 -5.74 -3.45
CA PHE A 19 -21.12 -5.62 -3.65
C PHE A 19 -21.92 -6.77 -3.04
N SER A 20 -21.30 -7.61 -2.21
CA SER A 20 -22.03 -8.63 -1.47
C SER A 20 -23.06 -7.98 -0.53
N GLU A 21 -24.27 -8.52 -0.54
CA GLU A 21 -25.39 -8.02 0.27
C GLU A 21 -25.54 -8.75 1.60
N ASN A 22 -24.85 -9.89 1.75
CA ASN A 22 -24.90 -10.74 2.93
C ASN A 22 -23.49 -11.12 3.37
N PRO A 23 -23.29 -11.48 4.65
CA PRO A 23 -22.06 -12.10 5.09
C PRO A 23 -21.94 -13.56 4.61
N ILE A 24 -20.75 -14.14 4.77
CA ILE A 24 -20.57 -15.60 4.59
C ILE A 24 -21.50 -16.38 5.53
N GLU A 25 -21.92 -17.59 5.12
CA GLU A 25 -22.69 -18.48 5.98
C GLU A 25 -21.93 -18.86 7.28
N GLY A 26 -22.67 -19.12 8.35
CA GLY A 26 -22.12 -19.55 9.64
C GLY A 26 -21.51 -18.41 10.48
N VAL A 27 -21.80 -17.15 10.17
CA VAL A 27 -21.53 -16.04 11.10
C VAL A 27 -22.44 -16.11 12.33
N SER A 28 -21.95 -15.64 13.47
CA SER A 28 -22.74 -15.57 14.70
C SER A 28 -23.74 -14.41 14.66
N ASP A 29 -24.77 -14.46 15.51
CA ASP A 29 -25.77 -13.37 15.66
C ASP A 29 -25.16 -12.03 16.08
N LYS A 30 -23.92 -12.04 16.59
CA LYS A 30 -23.16 -10.84 16.97
C LYS A 30 -22.41 -10.22 15.79
N TYR A 31 -22.27 -10.92 14.67
CA TYR A 31 -21.55 -10.42 13.52
C TYR A 31 -22.37 -9.33 12.82
N ALA A 32 -21.88 -8.09 12.91
CA ALA A 32 -22.44 -6.99 12.15
C ALA A 32 -21.84 -6.99 10.74
N PHE A 33 -22.68 -7.19 9.75
CA PHE A 33 -22.29 -7.11 8.35
C PHE A 33 -22.38 -5.66 7.87
N VAL A 34 -21.31 -5.19 7.21
CA VAL A 34 -21.29 -3.87 6.57
C VAL A 34 -20.96 -4.07 5.09
N PRO A 35 -21.95 -3.93 4.19
CA PRO A 35 -21.70 -3.99 2.76
C PRO A 35 -20.79 -2.84 2.34
N THR A 36 -19.63 -3.15 1.75
CA THR A 36 -18.64 -2.14 1.40
C THR A 36 -19.16 -1.16 0.35
N TYR A 37 -20.02 -1.61 -0.57
CA TYR A 37 -20.63 -0.71 -1.55
C TYR A 37 -21.48 0.41 -0.90
N SER A 38 -22.03 0.18 0.30
CA SER A 38 -22.93 1.14 0.96
C SER A 38 -22.20 2.39 1.44
N VAL A 39 -20.89 2.33 1.65
CA VAL A 39 -20.09 3.47 2.13
C VAL A 39 -19.46 4.29 1.00
N LEU A 40 -19.55 3.83 -0.24
CA LEU A 40 -18.90 4.49 -1.38
C LEU A 40 -19.39 5.93 -1.57
N ASP A 41 -20.67 6.19 -1.30
CA ASP A 41 -21.24 7.53 -1.39
C ASP A 41 -20.74 8.44 -0.26
N THR A 42 -20.45 7.90 0.93
CA THR A 42 -19.80 8.66 2.02
C THR A 42 -18.42 9.16 1.57
N PHE A 43 -17.60 8.31 0.92
CA PHE A 43 -16.33 8.74 0.36
C PHE A 43 -16.50 9.81 -0.72
N ARG A 44 -17.45 9.64 -1.65
CA ARG A 44 -17.71 10.62 -2.72
C ARG A 44 -18.16 11.97 -2.17
N GLN A 45 -19.03 11.97 -1.16
CA GLN A 45 -19.48 13.18 -0.48
C GLN A 45 -18.33 13.89 0.24
N ALA A 46 -17.40 13.13 0.81
CA ALA A 46 -16.15 13.66 1.36
C ALA A 46 -15.13 14.09 0.29
N GLY A 47 -15.46 14.03 -1.00
CA GLY A 47 -14.59 14.45 -2.10
C GLY A 47 -13.57 13.40 -2.55
N TYR A 48 -13.70 12.16 -2.10
CA TYR A 48 -12.80 11.04 -2.42
C TYR A 48 -13.47 10.05 -3.36
N TYR A 49 -12.84 9.81 -4.50
CA TYR A 49 -13.41 9.01 -5.58
C TYR A 49 -12.58 7.75 -5.80
N PRO A 50 -13.22 6.58 -5.94
CA PRO A 50 -12.49 5.32 -6.12
C PRO A 50 -11.78 5.35 -7.47
N ILE A 51 -10.48 5.07 -7.49
CA ILE A 51 -9.67 5.03 -8.71
C ILE A 51 -9.18 3.63 -9.07
N MET A 52 -9.34 2.70 -8.13
CA MET A 52 -8.79 1.35 -8.22
C MET A 52 -9.50 0.45 -7.22
N ALA A 53 -9.73 -0.80 -7.60
CA ALA A 53 -10.15 -1.85 -6.68
C ALA A 53 -9.44 -3.16 -6.98
N GLY A 54 -9.35 -4.02 -5.96
CA GLY A 54 -8.85 -5.38 -6.11
C GLY A 54 -9.40 -6.29 -5.03
N GLU A 55 -9.37 -7.59 -5.29
CA GLU A 55 -9.78 -8.61 -4.32
C GLU A 55 -8.82 -9.79 -4.31
N SER A 56 -8.76 -10.47 -3.17
CA SER A 56 -7.91 -11.61 -2.96
C SER A 56 -8.36 -12.81 -3.78
N ARG A 57 -7.40 -13.56 -4.31
CA ARG A 57 -7.69 -14.81 -5.02
C ARG A 57 -8.38 -15.80 -4.06
N VAL A 58 -9.47 -16.38 -4.53
CA VAL A 58 -10.24 -17.38 -3.79
C VAL A 58 -9.53 -18.73 -3.85
N ARG A 59 -9.09 -19.26 -2.70
CA ARG A 59 -8.52 -20.61 -2.57
C ARG A 59 -9.56 -21.65 -2.14
N ASN A 60 -10.44 -21.29 -1.21
CA ASN A 60 -11.60 -22.08 -0.82
C ASN A 60 -12.84 -21.49 -1.50
N HIS A 61 -13.54 -22.29 -2.31
CA HIS A 61 -14.72 -21.89 -3.07
C HIS A 61 -15.85 -21.31 -2.21
N GLU A 62 -15.99 -21.70 -0.95
CA GLU A 62 -16.98 -21.16 -0.01
C GLU A 62 -16.77 -19.66 0.27
N ASN A 63 -15.54 -19.17 0.12
CA ASN A 63 -15.22 -17.76 0.31
C ASN A 63 -15.52 -16.90 -0.92
N LYS A 64 -15.96 -17.49 -2.05
CA LYS A 64 -16.19 -16.75 -3.28
C LYS A 64 -17.33 -15.74 -3.10
N GLY A 65 -17.02 -14.46 -3.28
CA GLY A 65 -17.90 -13.34 -3.03
C GLY A 65 -17.64 -12.64 -1.69
N TYR A 66 -16.86 -13.24 -0.79
CA TYR A 66 -16.63 -12.72 0.56
C TYR A 66 -15.16 -12.41 0.85
N GLN A 67 -14.28 -12.64 -0.12
CA GLN A 67 -12.85 -12.42 -0.02
C GLN A 67 -12.50 -10.97 0.38
N LYS A 68 -11.31 -10.83 0.96
CA LYS A 68 -10.70 -9.54 1.24
C LYS A 68 -10.58 -8.71 -0.03
N HIS A 69 -11.04 -7.48 0.02
CA HIS A 69 -10.96 -6.50 -1.06
C HIS A 69 -10.40 -5.19 -0.55
N ILE A 70 -9.87 -4.42 -1.50
CA ILE A 70 -9.21 -3.15 -1.29
C ILE A 70 -9.73 -2.15 -2.32
N ILE A 71 -9.96 -0.91 -1.89
CA ILE A 71 -10.36 0.20 -2.75
C ILE A 71 -9.44 1.37 -2.44
N GLN A 72 -8.85 1.98 -3.46
CA GLN A 72 -8.10 3.22 -3.31
C GLN A 72 -8.93 4.39 -3.83
N PHE A 73 -8.95 5.47 -3.06
CA PHE A 73 -9.69 6.68 -3.33
C PHE A 73 -8.75 7.88 -3.44
N ARG A 74 -8.97 8.70 -4.47
CA ARG A 74 -8.25 9.94 -4.69
C ARG A 74 -9.15 11.14 -4.50
N SER A 75 -8.60 12.22 -3.94
CA SER A 75 -9.33 13.48 -3.80
C SER A 75 -9.73 14.05 -5.17
N LEU A 76 -10.87 14.73 -5.22
CA LEU A 76 -11.35 15.40 -6.42
C LEU A 76 -10.35 16.43 -6.94
N GLU A 77 -9.68 17.15 -6.04
CA GLU A 77 -8.65 18.13 -6.40
C GLU A 77 -7.53 17.48 -7.22
N HIS A 78 -6.96 16.37 -6.74
CA HIS A 78 -5.88 15.65 -7.41
C HIS A 78 -6.34 14.98 -8.71
N LEU A 79 -7.62 14.63 -8.83
CA LEU A 79 -8.20 14.12 -10.07
C LEU A 79 -8.33 15.21 -11.14
N LEU A 80 -8.71 16.43 -10.74
CA LEU A 80 -8.89 17.56 -11.65
C LEU A 80 -7.57 18.22 -12.04
N ARG A 81 -6.55 18.15 -11.17
CA ARG A 81 -5.22 18.75 -11.39
C ARG A 81 -4.12 17.70 -11.24
N PRO A 82 -4.06 16.69 -12.12
CA PRO A 82 -3.00 15.68 -12.06
C PRO A 82 -1.67 16.26 -12.54
N SER A 83 -0.61 15.99 -11.80
CA SER A 83 0.78 16.32 -12.11
C SER A 83 1.55 15.02 -12.25
N ALA A 84 2.18 14.81 -13.40
CA ALA A 84 2.76 13.51 -13.75
C ALA A 84 3.82 12.99 -12.76
N ASN A 85 4.46 13.90 -12.02
CA ASN A 85 5.59 13.60 -11.13
C ASN A 85 5.25 13.74 -9.64
N GLU A 86 3.98 14.03 -9.30
CA GLU A 86 3.57 14.21 -7.90
C GLU A 86 3.25 12.89 -7.19
N GLU A 87 3.50 12.92 -5.88
CA GLU A 87 2.96 11.99 -4.91
C GLU A 87 1.58 12.42 -4.43
N TYR A 88 0.66 11.47 -4.37
CA TYR A 88 -0.70 11.66 -3.88
C TYR A 88 -0.88 10.94 -2.56
N ALA A 89 -1.33 11.68 -1.54
CA ALA A 89 -1.94 11.06 -0.38
C ALA A 89 -3.37 10.63 -0.75
N ASP A 90 -3.57 9.33 -0.91
CA ASP A 90 -4.86 8.73 -1.20
C ASP A 90 -5.33 7.95 0.03
N ILE A 91 -6.64 7.70 0.09
CA ILE A 91 -7.25 6.87 1.12
C ILE A 91 -7.41 5.45 0.59
N VAL A 92 -7.13 4.46 1.44
CA VAL A 92 -7.30 3.05 1.13
C VAL A 92 -8.30 2.45 2.09
N LEU A 93 -9.36 1.85 1.56
CA LEU A 93 -10.29 1.03 2.31
C LEU A 93 -9.92 -0.43 2.13
N THR A 94 -9.83 -1.17 3.24
CA THR A 94 -9.71 -2.63 3.23
C THR A 94 -10.87 -3.23 4.00
N ASN A 95 -11.51 -4.28 3.48
CA ASN A 95 -12.55 -5.03 4.19
C ASN A 95 -12.58 -6.49 3.73
N SER A 96 -13.21 -7.38 4.50
CA SER A 96 -13.62 -8.70 4.05
C SER A 96 -14.95 -9.11 4.66
N HIS A 97 -15.72 -9.91 3.92
CA HIS A 97 -17.04 -10.37 4.34
C HIS A 97 -17.03 -11.81 4.85
N ASN A 98 -15.83 -12.40 4.99
CA ASN A 98 -15.59 -13.74 5.54
C ASN A 98 -14.80 -13.74 6.86
N ARG A 99 -14.75 -12.60 7.58
CA ARG A 99 -14.09 -12.43 8.89
C ARG A 99 -12.55 -12.54 8.88
N THR A 100 -11.93 -12.56 7.72
CA THR A 100 -10.46 -12.67 7.60
C THR A 100 -9.74 -11.34 7.77
N SER A 101 -10.45 -10.22 7.78
CA SER A 101 -9.88 -8.87 7.83
C SER A 101 -10.89 -7.88 8.42
N SER A 102 -10.39 -6.85 9.08
CA SER A 102 -11.19 -5.72 9.56
C SER A 102 -11.59 -4.80 8.40
N PHE A 103 -12.69 -4.08 8.58
CA PHE A 103 -12.95 -2.86 7.83
C PHE A 103 -12.01 -1.77 8.36
N SER A 104 -11.02 -1.36 7.57
CA SER A 104 -10.11 -0.26 7.88
C SER A 104 -10.10 0.81 6.80
N VAL A 105 -9.74 2.02 7.23
CA VAL A 105 -9.43 3.16 6.39
C VAL A 105 -8.00 3.58 6.74
N ASP A 106 -7.16 3.66 5.71
CA ASP A 106 -5.72 3.89 5.82
C ASP A 106 -5.30 5.02 4.88
N LEU A 107 -4.29 5.80 5.28
CA LEU A 107 -3.59 6.69 4.36
C LEU A 107 -2.50 5.94 3.61
N ALA A 108 -2.37 6.21 2.32
CA ALA A 108 -1.32 5.66 1.51
C ALA A 108 -0.81 6.69 0.50
N ILE A 109 0.48 6.62 0.20
CA ILE A 109 1.15 7.57 -0.69
C ILE A 109 1.34 6.91 -2.04
N PHE A 110 0.95 7.58 -3.11
CA PHE A 110 0.98 6.99 -4.44
C PHE A 110 1.66 7.93 -5.41
N ARG A 111 2.68 7.42 -6.09
CA ARG A 111 3.28 8.13 -7.21
C ARG A 111 2.65 7.68 -8.51
N LEU A 112 2.23 8.62 -9.36
CA LEU A 112 1.53 8.33 -10.62
C LEU A 112 2.32 7.46 -11.61
N VAL A 113 3.65 7.48 -11.53
CA VAL A 113 4.52 6.73 -12.45
C VAL A 113 4.61 5.24 -12.10
N CYS A 114 4.30 4.87 -10.86
CA CYS A 114 4.31 3.48 -10.42
C CYS A 114 3.07 2.78 -11.01
N ALA A 115 3.20 1.98 -12.07
CA ALA A 115 2.13 1.03 -12.45
C ALA A 115 1.94 -0.10 -11.39
N ASN A 116 2.56 0.05 -10.21
CA ASN A 116 2.45 -0.83 -9.05
C ASN A 116 1.61 -0.14 -8.01
N MET A 117 0.41 -0.67 -7.90
CA MET A 117 -0.55 -0.24 -6.93
C MET A 117 -0.01 -0.47 -5.52
N LEU A 118 -0.22 0.56 -4.69
CA LEU A 118 -0.07 0.58 -3.25
C LEU A 118 1.38 0.80 -2.73
N VAL A 119 1.68 2.02 -2.27
CA VAL A 119 2.63 2.22 -1.17
C VAL A 119 1.79 2.43 0.09
N VAL A 120 1.73 1.43 0.96
CA VAL A 120 1.17 1.63 2.30
C VAL A 120 2.32 1.85 3.27
N PRO A 121 2.63 3.11 3.64
CA PRO A 121 3.41 3.33 4.83
C PRO A 121 2.57 2.85 6.01
N SER A 122 2.99 1.77 6.63
CA SER A 122 2.41 1.31 7.88
C SER A 122 3.51 1.36 8.91
N HIS A 123 3.50 2.42 9.71
CA HIS A 123 3.85 2.51 11.14
C HIS A 123 3.66 3.96 11.61
N THR A 124 3.67 4.88 10.65
CA THR A 124 3.31 6.29 10.73
C THR A 124 2.59 6.47 9.39
N PHE A 125 1.29 6.76 9.28
CA PHE A 125 0.69 8.03 9.69
C PHE A 125 -0.82 8.03 9.98
N SER A 126 -1.63 7.02 9.62
CA SER A 126 -2.98 6.89 10.19
C SER A 126 -3.62 5.56 9.77
N HIS A 127 -4.01 4.74 10.74
CA HIS A 127 -4.82 3.54 10.56
C HIS A 127 -6.07 3.68 11.41
N HIS A 128 -7.24 3.73 10.77
CA HIS A 128 -8.51 3.74 11.48
C HIS A 128 -9.26 2.44 11.21
N SER A 129 -9.40 1.59 12.24
CA SER A 129 -10.20 0.37 12.17
C SER A 129 -11.64 0.66 12.57
N ILE A 130 -12.57 0.39 11.65
CA ILE A 130 -14.00 0.59 11.87
C ILE A 130 -14.61 -0.69 12.43
N ILE A 131 -15.02 -0.62 13.69
CA ILE A 131 -15.72 -1.72 14.35
C ILE A 131 -17.12 -1.84 13.75
N HIS A 132 -17.44 -3.02 13.18
CA HIS A 132 -18.75 -3.28 12.57
C HIS A 132 -19.90 -3.25 13.58
N ALA A 133 -19.67 -3.61 14.84
CA ALA A 133 -20.70 -3.58 15.86
C ALA A 133 -21.20 -2.14 16.08
N GLY A 134 -22.52 -1.95 15.99
CA GLY A 134 -23.14 -0.62 16.03
C GLY A 134 -22.64 0.30 14.91
N PHE A 135 -22.38 -0.25 13.73
CA PHE A 135 -21.94 0.52 12.56
C PHE A 135 -22.98 1.57 12.16
N ASN A 136 -22.49 2.75 11.79
CA ASN A 136 -23.24 3.82 11.16
C ASN A 136 -22.30 4.58 10.21
N PHE A 137 -22.86 5.42 9.35
CA PHE A 137 -22.07 6.18 8.38
C PHE A 137 -21.18 7.26 9.02
N GLU A 138 -21.54 7.77 10.20
CA GLU A 138 -20.70 8.73 10.94
C GLU A 138 -19.34 8.15 11.29
N LYS A 139 -19.25 6.86 11.64
CA LYS A 139 -17.94 6.21 11.87
C LYS A 139 -17.03 6.25 10.64
N VAL A 140 -17.61 6.15 9.44
CA VAL A 140 -16.85 6.26 8.18
C VAL A 140 -16.42 7.70 7.96
N HIS A 141 -17.30 8.67 8.22
CA HIS A 141 -16.97 10.09 8.13
C HIS A 141 -15.81 10.46 9.06
N THR A 142 -15.92 10.08 10.34
CA THR A 142 -14.86 10.28 11.34
C THR A 142 -13.55 9.61 10.91
N ALA A 143 -13.61 8.38 10.38
CA ALA A 143 -12.41 7.71 9.88
C ALA A 143 -11.76 8.50 8.73
N ILE A 144 -12.55 9.01 7.77
CA ILE A 144 -12.04 9.84 6.67
C ILE A 144 -11.41 11.13 7.21
N GLU A 145 -12.10 11.85 8.11
CA GLU A 145 -11.57 13.09 8.71
C GLU A 145 -10.28 12.85 9.50
N GLU A 146 -10.25 11.80 10.32
CA GLU A 146 -9.08 11.47 11.12
C GLU A 146 -7.89 11.11 10.23
N VAL A 147 -8.06 10.22 9.25
CA VAL A 147 -6.94 9.88 8.37
C VAL A 147 -6.51 11.11 7.58
N THR A 148 -7.43 11.85 6.95
CA THR A 148 -7.05 13.00 6.11
C THR A 148 -6.37 14.13 6.88
N SER A 149 -6.62 14.28 8.18
CA SER A 149 -5.91 15.25 9.04
C SER A 149 -4.39 15.01 9.11
N HIS A 150 -3.92 13.79 8.85
CA HIS A 150 -2.49 13.43 8.86
C HIS A 150 -1.79 13.65 7.50
N MET A 151 -2.52 14.00 6.44
CA MET A 151 -1.93 14.20 5.10
C MET A 151 -0.79 15.22 5.06
N PRO A 152 -0.89 16.42 5.70
CA PRO A 152 0.20 17.39 5.69
C PRO A 152 1.49 16.85 6.33
N SER A 153 1.37 16.09 7.43
CA SER A 153 2.52 15.50 8.11
C SER A 153 3.22 14.46 7.24
N ILE A 154 2.48 13.67 6.47
CA ILE A 154 3.08 12.73 5.52
C ILE A 154 3.85 13.47 4.42
N GLN A 155 3.28 14.55 3.89
CA GLN A 155 3.94 15.34 2.85
C GLN A 155 5.27 15.91 3.37
N GLU A 156 5.30 16.44 4.59
CA GLU A 156 6.53 16.93 5.22
C GLU A 156 7.58 15.83 5.42
N GLU A 157 7.16 14.62 5.82
CA GLU A 157 8.08 13.49 5.97
C GLU A 157 8.66 13.04 4.61
N ILE A 158 7.85 13.02 3.55
CA ILE A 158 8.32 12.73 2.19
C ILE A 158 9.33 13.77 1.72
N GLU A 159 9.06 15.06 1.95
CA GLU A 159 10.02 16.12 1.60
C GLU A 159 11.33 15.97 2.39
N THR A 160 11.26 15.51 3.64
CA THR A 160 12.45 15.14 4.42
C THR A 160 13.21 13.99 3.77
N PHE A 161 12.53 12.92 3.33
CA PHE A 161 13.17 11.81 2.64
C PHE A 161 13.78 12.18 1.29
N LYS A 162 13.17 13.12 0.56
CA LYS A 162 13.71 13.66 -0.69
C LYS A 162 14.98 14.48 -0.46
N ALA A 163 15.11 15.15 0.69
CA ALA A 163 16.29 15.94 1.04
C ALA A 163 17.50 15.09 1.49
N ILE A 164 17.29 13.83 1.88
CA ILE A 164 18.36 12.95 2.36
C ILE A 164 19.04 12.24 1.19
N GLU A 165 20.30 12.57 0.91
CA GLU A 165 21.13 11.84 -0.06
C GLU A 165 21.79 10.59 0.55
N LEU A 166 21.78 9.49 -0.22
CA LEU A 166 22.43 8.24 0.13
C LEU A 166 23.69 8.02 -0.72
N SER A 167 24.81 7.82 -0.05
CA SER A 167 26.04 7.32 -0.67
C SER A 167 25.83 5.94 -1.30
N VAL A 168 26.71 5.55 -2.21
CA VAL A 168 26.65 4.22 -2.86
C VAL A 168 26.65 3.09 -1.83
N ALA A 169 27.44 3.22 -0.76
CA ALA A 169 27.49 2.23 0.31
C ALA A 169 26.14 2.12 1.05
N GLU A 170 25.46 3.24 1.28
CA GLU A 170 24.15 3.28 1.95
C GLU A 170 23.05 2.73 1.06
N GLN A 171 23.08 3.02 -0.24
CA GLN A 171 22.16 2.41 -1.21
C GLN A 171 22.30 0.88 -1.23
N HIS A 172 23.55 0.37 -1.22
CA HIS A 172 23.81 -1.07 -1.14
C HIS A 172 23.30 -1.67 0.19
N SER A 173 23.52 -0.99 1.31
CA SER A 173 23.02 -1.44 2.61
C SER A 173 21.50 -1.48 2.64
N PHE A 174 20.82 -0.45 2.16
CA PHE A 174 19.37 -0.41 2.05
C PHE A 174 18.83 -1.57 1.21
N ALA A 175 19.40 -1.80 0.02
CA ALA A 175 19.00 -2.89 -0.86
C ALA A 175 19.23 -4.28 -0.24
N LYS A 176 20.28 -4.47 0.57
CA LYS A 176 20.54 -5.73 1.28
C LYS A 176 19.50 -6.00 2.36
N VAL A 177 19.12 -4.99 3.15
CA VAL A 177 18.06 -5.16 4.16
C VAL A 177 16.72 -5.45 3.48
N ALA A 178 16.42 -4.77 2.38
CA ALA A 178 15.22 -5.02 1.58
C ALA A 178 15.21 -6.42 0.92
N LEU A 179 16.38 -6.92 0.52
CA LEU A 179 16.54 -8.29 0.01
C LEU A 179 16.11 -9.32 1.06
N ASP A 180 16.54 -9.15 2.31
CA ASP A 180 16.24 -10.06 3.42
C ASP A 180 14.74 -10.05 3.80
N ILE A 181 14.02 -8.95 3.52
CA ILE A 181 12.56 -8.92 3.65
C ILE A 181 11.90 -9.83 2.60
N ARG A 182 12.39 -9.81 1.35
CA ARG A 182 11.74 -10.47 0.21
C ARG A 182 12.13 -11.94 0.06
N PHE A 183 13.39 -12.27 0.32
CA PHE A 183 13.95 -13.58 0.03
C PHE A 183 14.57 -14.20 1.27
N ASP A 184 14.26 -15.47 1.51
CA ASP A 184 14.94 -16.24 2.55
C ASP A 184 16.42 -16.42 2.16
N LYS A 185 17.32 -15.81 2.93
CA LYS A 185 18.77 -15.84 2.73
C LYS A 185 19.37 -17.24 2.81
N GLU A 186 18.74 -18.19 3.51
CA GLU A 186 19.21 -19.57 3.59
C GLU A 186 18.87 -20.35 2.31
N VAL A 187 17.79 -19.96 1.64
CA VAL A 187 17.26 -20.66 0.47
C VAL A 187 17.65 -20.00 -0.85
N HIS A 188 17.78 -18.68 -0.89
CA HIS A 188 17.92 -17.90 -2.11
C HIS A 188 19.27 -17.17 -2.17
N SER A 189 19.84 -17.10 -3.37
CA SER A 189 20.96 -16.24 -3.72
C SER A 189 20.49 -15.27 -4.80
N VAL A 190 20.48 -13.99 -4.46
CA VAL A 190 20.02 -12.89 -5.33
C VAL A 190 21.01 -11.75 -5.16
N ASP A 191 21.39 -11.09 -6.25
CA ASP A 191 22.21 -9.87 -6.18
C ASP A 191 21.32 -8.69 -5.76
N PHE A 192 21.67 -8.03 -4.65
CA PHE A 192 20.93 -6.86 -4.17
C PHE A 192 20.93 -5.72 -5.20
N LYS A 193 21.90 -5.68 -6.12
CA LYS A 193 21.96 -4.67 -7.19
C LYS A 193 20.76 -4.73 -8.14
N GLU A 194 20.09 -5.87 -8.24
CA GLU A 194 18.85 -6.01 -9.02
C GLU A 194 17.75 -5.06 -8.51
N PHE A 195 17.80 -4.64 -7.24
CA PHE A 195 16.81 -3.75 -6.63
C PHE A 195 17.11 -2.27 -6.87
N LEU A 196 18.34 -1.94 -7.28
CA LEU A 196 18.81 -0.56 -7.44
C LEU A 196 18.77 -0.08 -8.90
N GLN A 197 18.34 -0.94 -9.83
CA GLN A 197 18.23 -0.59 -11.24
C GLN A 197 17.27 0.58 -11.42
N VAL A 198 17.76 1.63 -12.09
CA VAL A 198 16.95 2.79 -12.46
C VAL A 198 16.07 2.38 -13.64
N GLN A 199 14.77 2.24 -13.39
CA GLN A 199 13.78 1.93 -14.43
C GLN A 199 13.22 3.19 -15.09
N ARG A 200 13.41 4.36 -14.45
CA ARG A 200 12.87 5.66 -14.87
C ARG A 200 13.84 6.77 -14.52
N ASP A 201 13.96 7.77 -15.39
CA ASP A 201 14.88 8.89 -15.20
C ASP A 201 14.51 9.72 -13.95
N GLU A 202 13.21 9.80 -13.60
CA GLU A 202 12.77 10.51 -12.39
C GLU A 202 13.15 9.80 -11.07
N ASP A 203 13.77 8.62 -11.15
CA ASP A 203 14.30 7.83 -10.02
C ASP A 203 15.84 7.76 -10.00
N GLU A 204 16.52 8.52 -10.85
CA GLU A 204 17.97 8.53 -10.95
C GLU A 204 18.63 9.13 -9.69
N ALA A 205 18.02 10.15 -9.09
CA ALA A 205 18.58 10.85 -7.94
C ALA A 205 18.83 9.87 -6.77
N PRO A 206 20.00 9.95 -6.08
CA PRO A 206 20.35 9.02 -5.01
C PRO A 206 19.72 9.39 -3.66
N THR A 207 18.52 9.96 -3.66
CA THR A 207 17.81 10.34 -2.42
C THR A 207 17.24 9.09 -1.73
N LEU A 208 17.02 9.17 -0.41
CA LEU A 208 16.37 8.11 0.35
C LEU A 208 15.00 7.77 -0.25
N TRP A 209 14.22 8.78 -0.64
CA TRP A 209 12.93 8.61 -1.30
C TRP A 209 13.04 7.86 -2.64
N ASN A 210 13.93 8.26 -3.53
CA ASN A 210 14.08 7.61 -4.85
C ASN A 210 14.67 6.19 -4.73
N VAL A 211 15.60 5.97 -3.81
CA VAL A 211 16.15 4.63 -3.54
C VAL A 211 15.07 3.70 -2.99
N PHE A 212 14.25 4.17 -2.05
CA PHE A 212 13.09 3.44 -1.56
C PHE A 212 12.13 3.06 -2.69
N ASN A 213 11.76 4.00 -3.55
CA ASN A 213 10.84 3.76 -4.66
C ASN A 213 11.39 2.71 -5.64
N ARG A 214 12.67 2.78 -6.02
CA ARG A 214 13.33 1.77 -6.88
C ARG A 214 13.25 0.37 -6.28
N VAL A 215 13.63 0.26 -5.01
CA VAL A 215 13.69 -1.01 -4.28
C VAL A 215 12.28 -1.60 -4.10
N GLN A 216 11.32 -0.78 -3.70
CA GLN A 216 9.93 -1.18 -3.55
C GLN A 216 9.33 -1.67 -4.88
N GLU A 217 9.54 -0.93 -5.98
CA GLU A 217 9.05 -1.31 -7.31
C GLU A 217 9.64 -2.65 -7.76
N ALA A 218 10.95 -2.85 -7.61
CA ALA A 218 11.62 -4.11 -7.94
C ALA A 218 11.02 -5.30 -7.15
N ILE A 219 10.75 -5.09 -5.87
CA ILE A 219 10.14 -6.12 -5.01
C ILE A 219 8.72 -6.46 -5.43
N ILE A 220 7.88 -5.44 -5.66
CA ILE A 220 6.45 -5.62 -5.94
C ILE A 220 6.24 -6.19 -7.34
N ARG A 221 6.96 -5.70 -8.36
CA ARG A 221 6.86 -6.23 -9.74
C ARG A 221 7.50 -7.60 -9.90
N GLY A 222 8.47 -7.92 -9.06
CA GLY A 222 9.34 -9.05 -9.30
C GLY A 222 10.18 -8.83 -10.57
N GLY A 223 10.49 -9.91 -11.29
CA GLY A 223 11.45 -9.87 -12.39
C GLY A 223 12.91 -9.99 -11.94
N ILE A 224 13.15 -10.08 -10.62
CA ILE A 224 14.46 -10.19 -10.01
C ILE A 224 15.04 -11.57 -10.27
N LYS A 225 16.26 -11.64 -10.81
CA LYS A 225 16.94 -12.91 -11.09
C LYS A 225 17.69 -13.41 -9.87
N GLY A 226 17.68 -14.73 -9.67
CA GLY A 226 18.42 -15.36 -8.59
C GLY A 226 18.59 -16.86 -8.81
N SER A 227 19.16 -17.54 -7.82
CA SER A 227 19.27 -18.99 -7.77
C SER A 227 18.88 -19.53 -6.40
N ASN A 228 18.37 -20.75 -6.38
CA ASN A 228 18.06 -21.45 -5.14
C ASN A 228 19.31 -22.20 -4.66
N LYS A 229 19.78 -21.91 -3.45
CA LYS A 229 21.01 -22.46 -2.87
C LYS A 229 20.94 -23.97 -2.64
N VAL A 230 19.75 -24.50 -2.37
CA VAL A 230 19.53 -25.92 -2.08
C VAL A 230 19.49 -26.75 -3.36
N THR A 231 18.81 -26.25 -4.40
CA THR A 231 18.58 -27.00 -5.64
C THR A 231 19.52 -26.61 -6.79
N GLY A 232 20.25 -25.50 -6.66
CA GLY A 232 21.11 -24.93 -7.69
C GLY A 232 20.37 -24.29 -8.88
N LYS A 233 19.03 -24.32 -8.91
CA LYS A 233 18.25 -23.83 -10.06
C LYS A 233 18.12 -22.31 -10.05
N THR A 234 18.27 -21.70 -11.23
CA THR A 234 17.99 -20.28 -11.46
C THR A 234 16.48 -20.02 -11.48
N PHE A 235 16.07 -18.85 -11.02
CA PHE A 235 14.67 -18.41 -11.06
C PHE A 235 14.56 -16.90 -11.35
N THR A 236 13.35 -16.49 -11.73
CA THR A 236 12.94 -15.09 -11.81
C THR A 236 11.76 -14.89 -10.85
N SER A 237 11.85 -13.87 -9.99
CA SER A 237 10.83 -13.62 -8.98
C SER A 237 9.51 -13.21 -9.63
N LYS A 238 8.39 -13.66 -9.05
CA LYS A 238 7.05 -13.30 -9.51
C LYS A 238 6.58 -12.00 -8.84
N PRO A 239 5.68 -11.24 -9.47
CA PRO A 239 5.04 -10.09 -8.84
C PRO A 239 4.29 -10.48 -7.57
N ILE A 240 4.22 -9.55 -6.62
CA ILE A 240 3.40 -9.68 -5.41
C ILE A 240 1.96 -9.29 -5.77
N THR A 241 1.09 -10.30 -5.87
CA THR A 241 -0.32 -10.07 -6.20
C THR A 241 -1.26 -10.21 -5.00
N ALA A 242 -0.77 -10.70 -3.87
CA ALA A 242 -1.59 -10.88 -2.67
C ALA A 242 -1.61 -9.57 -1.85
N ILE A 243 -2.82 -9.11 -1.49
CA ILE A 243 -3.03 -7.85 -0.75
C ILE A 243 -2.20 -7.85 0.54
N ASP A 244 -2.30 -8.90 1.35
CA ASP A 244 -1.58 -8.97 2.64
C ASP A 244 -0.06 -8.97 2.48
N ALA A 245 0.45 -9.66 1.45
CA ALA A 245 1.87 -9.69 1.18
C ALA A 245 2.38 -8.32 0.71
N ASN A 246 1.58 -7.59 -0.07
CA ASN A 246 1.91 -6.25 -0.52
C ASN A 246 1.89 -5.24 0.64
N LEU A 247 0.84 -5.27 1.48
CA LEU A 247 0.74 -4.45 2.68
C LEU A 247 1.90 -4.69 3.65
N LYS A 248 2.22 -5.96 3.94
CA LYS A 248 3.33 -6.34 4.81
C LYS A 248 4.67 -5.85 4.26
N MET A 249 4.91 -6.02 2.97
CA MET A 249 6.16 -5.60 2.34
C MET A 249 6.37 -4.09 2.41
N ASN A 250 5.34 -3.30 2.06
CA ASN A 250 5.43 -1.85 2.12
C ASN A 250 5.67 -1.36 3.55
N LYS A 251 4.97 -1.95 4.52
CA LYS A 251 5.19 -1.71 5.95
C LYS A 251 6.65 -1.91 6.34
N GLU A 252 7.21 -3.08 6.07
CA GLU A 252 8.57 -3.42 6.49
C GLU A 252 9.62 -2.55 5.78
N LEU A 253 9.44 -2.24 4.48
CA LEU A 253 10.33 -1.33 3.76
C LEU A 253 10.27 0.10 4.31
N PHE A 254 9.09 0.59 4.64
CA PHE A 254 8.93 1.94 5.14
C PHE A 254 9.56 2.13 6.53
N THR A 255 9.49 1.11 7.40
CA THR A 255 10.23 1.11 8.68
C THR A 255 11.73 1.32 8.46
N ILE A 256 12.31 0.71 7.42
CA ILE A 256 13.73 0.90 7.09
C ILE A 256 13.99 2.35 6.65
N VAL A 257 13.11 2.93 5.84
CA VAL A 257 13.22 4.33 5.41
C VAL A 257 13.26 5.26 6.62
N GLN A 258 12.35 5.06 7.58
CA GLN A 258 12.31 5.85 8.81
C GLN A 258 13.58 5.69 9.64
N MET A 259 14.07 4.46 9.83
CA MET A 259 15.33 4.22 10.54
C MET A 259 16.51 4.93 9.86
N VAL A 260 16.58 4.93 8.53
CA VAL A 260 17.64 5.64 7.80
C VAL A 260 17.50 7.15 7.97
N ALA A 261 16.27 7.68 7.93
CA ALA A 261 16.01 9.10 8.12
C ALA A 261 16.40 9.56 9.53
N ASP A 262 16.00 8.82 10.58
CA ASP A 262 16.34 9.13 11.97
C ASP A 262 17.85 9.14 12.21
N LEU A 263 18.60 8.25 11.54
CA LEU A 263 20.06 8.20 11.63
C LEU A 263 20.74 9.36 10.88
N LYS A 264 20.15 9.81 9.78
CA LYS A 264 20.72 10.84 8.88
C LYS A 264 20.36 12.25 9.30
N THR A 265 19.22 12.40 9.94
CA THR A 265 18.70 13.66 10.44
C THR A 265 18.45 13.43 11.93
N PRO A 266 19.50 13.46 12.78
CA PRO A 266 19.32 13.27 14.19
C PRO A 266 18.36 14.35 14.68
N SER A 267 17.12 13.96 14.98
CA SER A 267 16.21 14.76 15.77
C SER A 267 16.98 15.19 17.01
N LEU A 268 16.93 16.48 17.36
CA LEU A 268 17.47 17.08 18.58
C LEU A 268 16.80 16.52 19.86
N MET A 269 16.49 15.22 19.92
CA MET A 269 15.96 14.52 21.10
C MET A 269 17.07 13.97 22.01
N MET A 270 18.34 14.29 21.73
CA MET A 270 19.49 14.06 22.63
C MET A 270 20.00 15.39 23.22
N ALA A 271 19.08 16.26 23.63
CA ALA A 271 19.39 17.46 24.40
C ALA A 271 18.28 17.70 25.46
N ALA A 272 18.20 16.81 26.45
CA ALA A 272 17.62 17.06 27.77
C ALA A 272 18.14 16.03 28.77
#